data_AF-A0AA49Q7S3-F1
#
_entry.id   AF-A0AA49Q7S3-F1
#
_cell.length_a   1.000
_cell.length_b   1.000
_cell.length_c   1.000
_cell.angle_alpha   90.00
_cell.angle_beta   90.00
_cell.angle_gamma   90.00
#
_symmetry.space_group_name_H-M   'P 1'
#
loop_
_entity.id
_entity.type
_entity.pdbx_description
1 polymer ?
#
loop_
_entity_poly.entity_id
_entity_poly.type
_entity_poly.pdbx_seq_one_letter_code
_entity_poly.pdbx_strand_id
1 'polypeptide(L)'
;MALDGLSAVAAAALAGSLATERLVVVVKTLIPWLAAPAQDTAFTFGSREQARRLAVNAIAIAAGLTTAWLIAGDAASGPRVINVAEGLQLPWPVFGLMISGGSAFWTSIVAYASAAKDVQRDLALRSSRPL
;
A
#
# COMPACT_ATOMS: atom_id res chain seq x y z
N MET A 1 8.04 -18.91 8.60
CA MET A 1 8.86 -18.35 7.50
C MET A 1 8.04 -17.63 6.44
N ALA A 2 7.18 -18.32 5.65
CA ALA A 2 6.38 -17.64 4.60
C ALA A 2 5.38 -16.60 5.14
N LEU A 3 4.70 -16.91 6.26
CA LEU A 3 3.79 -15.97 6.93
C LEU A 3 4.52 -14.78 7.57
N ASP A 4 5.79 -14.94 7.95
CA ASP A 4 6.59 -13.85 8.54
C ASP A 4 7.02 -12.86 7.45
N GLY A 5 7.43 -13.37 6.28
CA GLY A 5 7.66 -12.56 5.09
C GLY A 5 6.39 -11.81 4.65
N LEU A 6 5.22 -12.48 4.64
CA LEU A 6 3.95 -11.82 4.31
C LEU A 6 3.59 -10.71 5.32
N SER A 7 3.76 -10.96 6.62
CA SER A 7 3.53 -9.94 7.64
C SER A 7 4.45 -8.73 7.48
N ALA A 8 5.74 -8.96 7.18
CA ALA A 8 6.70 -7.89 6.96
C ALA A 8 6.36 -7.06 5.72
N VAL A 9 6.00 -7.72 4.62
CA VAL A 9 5.55 -7.03 3.39
C VAL A 9 4.30 -6.23 3.63
N ALA A 10 3.31 -6.81 4.29
CA ALA A 10 2.05 -6.14 4.57
C ALA A 10 2.24 -4.94 5.51
N ALA A 11 3.12 -5.04 6.51
CA ALA A 11 3.45 -3.94 7.41
C ALA A 11 4.19 -2.80 6.68
N ALA A 12 5.19 -3.12 5.86
CA ALA A 12 5.92 -2.12 5.07
C ALA A 12 4.99 -1.44 4.06
N ALA A 13 4.14 -2.20 3.38
CA ALA A 13 3.18 -1.67 2.42
C ALA A 13 2.09 -0.83 3.10
N LEU A 14 1.67 -1.18 4.32
CA LEU A 14 0.78 -0.34 5.14
C LEU A 14 1.40 1.03 5.43
N ALA A 15 2.63 1.04 5.94
CA ALA A 15 3.34 2.28 6.27
C ALA A 15 3.53 3.16 5.02
N GLY A 16 3.94 2.55 3.90
CA GLY A 16 4.07 3.25 2.62
C GLY A 16 2.73 3.75 2.08
N SER A 17 1.63 3.02 2.28
CA SER A 17 0.29 3.44 1.86
C SER A 17 -0.17 4.67 2.65
N LEU A 18 0.05 4.70 3.97
CA LEU A 18 -0.24 5.86 4.80
C LEU A 18 0.58 7.09 4.39
N ALA A 19 1.87 6.90 4.11
CA ALA A 19 2.74 7.97 3.60
C ALA A 19 2.26 8.49 2.22
N THR A 20 1.85 7.58 1.34
CA THR A 20 1.27 7.91 0.03
C THR A 20 -0.02 8.71 0.19
N GLU A 21 -0.90 8.33 1.10
CA GLU A 21 -2.13 9.07 1.40
C GLU A 21 -1.83 10.49 1.89
N ARG A 22 -0.85 10.67 2.78
CA ARG A 22 -0.42 12.00 3.22
C ARG A 22 0.11 12.84 2.06
N LEU A 23 0.90 12.25 1.17
CA LEU A 23 1.40 12.93 -0.02
C LEU A 23 0.27 13.34 -0.97
N VAL A 24 -0.71 12.47 -1.21
CA VAL A 24 -1.90 12.80 -2.01
C VAL A 24 -2.69 13.95 -1.39
N VAL A 25 -2.82 14.00 -0.06
CA VAL A 25 -3.44 15.14 0.62
C VAL A 25 -2.66 16.43 0.37
N VAL A 26 -1.34 16.42 0.47
CA VAL A 26 -0.49 17.59 0.15
C VAL A 26 -0.64 18.01 -1.31
N VAL A 27 -0.73 17.07 -2.25
CA VAL A 27 -0.97 17.43 -3.66
C VAL A 27 -2.34 18.10 -3.84
N LYS A 28 -3.37 17.59 -3.15
CA LYS A 28 -4.72 18.17 -3.18
C LYS A 28 -4.80 19.56 -2.54
N THR A 29 -3.98 19.86 -1.52
CA THR A 29 -3.94 21.22 -0.95
C THR A 29 -3.28 22.23 -1.89
N LEU A 30 -2.30 21.80 -2.67
CA LEU A 30 -1.66 22.65 -3.69
C LEU A 30 -2.56 22.85 -4.92
N ILE A 31 -3.47 21.91 -5.18
CA ILE A 31 -4.32 21.91 -6.37
C ILE A 31 -5.80 21.71 -5.97
N PRO A 32 -6.50 22.77 -5.52
CA PRO A 32 -7.80 22.66 -4.85
C PRO A 32 -8.94 22.13 -5.73
N TRP A 33 -8.85 22.21 -7.06
CA TRP A 33 -9.87 21.65 -7.96
C TRP A 33 -9.92 20.11 -7.95
N LEU A 34 -8.86 19.45 -7.47
CA LEU A 34 -8.85 18.00 -7.18
C LEU A 34 -9.50 17.66 -5.83
N ALA A 35 -9.58 18.63 -4.92
CA ALA A 35 -10.13 18.48 -3.58
C ALA A 35 -11.65 18.71 -3.53
N ALA A 36 -12.22 19.45 -4.49
CA ALA A 36 -13.65 19.71 -4.55
C ALA A 36 -14.44 18.39 -4.74
N PRO A 37 -15.23 17.95 -3.75
CA PRO A 37 -16.24 16.93 -4.02
C PRO A 37 -17.27 17.54 -4.97
N ALA A 38 -17.67 16.79 -5.99
CA ALA A 38 -18.90 17.12 -6.71
C ALA A 38 -20.03 17.08 -5.66
N GLN A 39 -20.58 18.24 -5.30
CA GLN A 39 -21.76 18.31 -4.45
C GLN A 39 -22.85 17.46 -5.10
N ASP A 40 -23.46 16.58 -4.30
CA ASP A 40 -24.44 15.58 -4.70
C ASP A 40 -25.35 16.01 -5.84
N THR A 41 -25.33 15.25 -6.92
CA THR A 41 -26.53 14.99 -7.73
C THR A 41 -26.25 13.77 -8.60
N ALA A 42 -26.92 12.66 -8.27
CA ALA A 42 -27.28 11.56 -9.15
C ALA A 42 -26.34 11.27 -10.32
N PHE A 43 -25.50 10.24 -10.19
CA PHE A 43 -25.00 9.42 -11.31
C PHE A 43 -24.70 10.21 -12.61
N THR A 44 -24.03 11.36 -12.50
CA THR A 44 -23.76 12.20 -13.67
C THR A 44 -22.53 11.60 -14.35
N PHE A 45 -22.76 10.80 -15.38
CA PHE A 45 -21.74 10.40 -16.34
C PHE A 45 -21.26 11.62 -17.15
N GLY A 46 -20.64 12.58 -16.49
CA GLY A 46 -19.96 13.69 -17.12
C GLY A 46 -18.49 13.31 -17.34
N SER A 47 -17.98 13.53 -18.55
CA SER A 47 -16.55 13.40 -18.91
C SER A 47 -15.62 14.05 -17.86
N ARG A 48 -16.06 15.16 -17.25
CA ARG A 48 -15.30 15.89 -16.22
C ARG A 48 -15.13 15.14 -14.89
N GLU A 49 -16.13 14.38 -14.42
CA GLU A 49 -16.01 13.59 -13.19
C GLU A 49 -15.17 12.32 -13.41
N GLN A 50 -15.30 11.70 -14.59
CA GLN A 50 -14.43 10.59 -14.99
C GLN A 50 -12.97 11.04 -15.12
N ALA A 51 -12.73 12.20 -15.76
CA ALA A 51 -11.40 12.79 -15.85
C ALA A 51 -10.82 13.13 -14.47
N ARG A 52 -11.64 13.65 -13.54
CA ARG A 52 -11.21 13.91 -12.15
C ARG A 52 -10.83 12.62 -11.43
N ARG A 53 -11.63 11.57 -11.52
CA ARG A 53 -11.33 10.26 -10.91
C ARG A 53 -10.04 9.66 -11.48
N LEU A 54 -9.88 9.73 -12.80
CA LEU A 54 -8.66 9.30 -13.48
C LEU A 54 -7.44 10.12 -13.00
N ALA A 55 -7.57 11.44 -12.90
CA ALA A 55 -6.51 12.32 -12.41
C ALA A 55 -6.13 12.01 -10.95
N VAL A 56 -7.11 11.79 -10.07
CA VAL A 56 -6.86 11.41 -8.67
C VAL A 56 -6.15 10.06 -8.58
N ASN A 57 -6.54 9.08 -9.39
CA ASN A 57 -5.87 7.78 -9.44
C ASN A 57 -4.44 7.90 -9.99
N ALA A 58 -4.24 8.70 -11.05
CA ALA A 58 -2.91 8.96 -11.59
C ALA A 58 -2.01 9.64 -10.56
N ILE A 59 -2.54 10.59 -9.79
CA ILE A 59 -1.83 11.24 -8.68
C ILE A 59 -1.52 10.23 -7.56
N ALA A 60 -2.42 9.33 -7.23
CA ALA A 60 -2.17 8.29 -6.22
C ALA A 60 -1.04 7.34 -6.64
N ILE A 61 -1.01 6.93 -7.92
CA ILE A 61 0.08 6.12 -8.48
C ILE A 61 1.38 6.91 -8.47
N ALA A 62 1.38 8.16 -8.95
CA ALA A 62 2.56 9.01 -8.97
C ALA A 62 3.09 9.27 -7.55
N ALA A 63 2.20 9.51 -6.58
CA ALA A 63 2.55 9.68 -5.18
C ALA A 63 3.17 8.40 -4.62
N GLY A 64 2.57 7.22 -4.86
CA GLY A 64 3.12 5.93 -4.42
C GLY A 64 4.49 5.65 -5.01
N LEU A 65 4.68 5.92 -6.31
CA LEU A 65 5.99 5.82 -6.97
C LEU A 65 7.01 6.80 -6.36
N THR A 66 6.61 8.04 -6.12
CA THR A 66 7.50 9.06 -5.52
C THR A 66 7.89 8.67 -4.10
N THR A 67 6.94 8.21 -3.29
CA THR A 67 7.18 7.71 -1.93
C THR A 67 8.12 6.51 -1.96
N ALA A 68 7.90 5.53 -2.84
CA ALA A 68 8.78 4.37 -2.97
C ALA A 68 10.19 4.76 -3.45
N TRP A 69 10.30 5.72 -4.37
CA TRP A 69 11.58 6.23 -4.86
C TRP A 69 12.38 6.92 -3.75
N LEU A 70 11.71 7.70 -2.89
CA LEU A 70 12.32 8.33 -1.72
C LEU A 70 12.78 7.30 -0.68
N ILE A 71 11.99 6.24 -0.46
CA ILE A 71 12.34 5.15 0.47
C ILE A 71 13.52 4.33 -0.04
N ALA A 72 13.60 4.09 -1.35
CA ALA A 72 14.65 3.27 -1.95
C ALA A 72 16.05 3.90 -1.89
N GLY A 73 16.17 5.21 -1.63
CA GLY A 73 17.47 5.90 -1.53
C GLY A 73 18.27 5.91 -2.85
N ASP A 74 19.56 6.27 -2.78
CA ASP A 74 20.42 6.34 -3.96
C ASP A 74 21.00 4.97 -4.35
N ALA A 75 20.76 4.63 -5.61
CA ALA A 75 21.38 3.50 -6.29
C ALA A 75 22.74 3.95 -6.86
N ALA A 76 23.79 3.89 -6.04
CA ALA A 76 25.13 4.22 -6.52
C ALA A 76 25.64 3.21 -7.59
N SER A 77 25.10 1.99 -7.67
CA SER A 77 25.61 0.97 -8.61
C SER A 77 24.65 -0.20 -8.95
N GLY A 78 23.33 -0.06 -8.81
CA GLY A 78 22.38 -1.17 -9.08
C GLY A 78 20.92 -0.75 -9.21
N PRO A 79 19.97 -1.66 -9.50
CA PRO A 79 18.54 -1.33 -9.52
C PRO A 79 18.09 -0.86 -8.12
N ARG A 80 17.37 0.26 -8.04
CA ARG A 80 16.80 0.75 -6.78
C ARG A 80 15.81 -0.27 -6.22
N VAL A 81 16.10 -0.81 -5.04
CA VAL A 81 15.29 -1.82 -4.35
C VAL A 81 14.92 -1.34 -2.96
N ILE A 82 13.79 -1.83 -2.48
CA ILE A 82 13.31 -1.63 -1.11
C ILE A 82 13.50 -2.94 -0.38
N ASN A 83 14.29 -2.89 0.69
CA ASN A 83 14.46 -4.02 1.60
C ASN A 83 13.26 -4.07 2.54
N VAL A 84 12.45 -5.11 2.41
CA VAL A 84 11.18 -5.24 3.14
C VAL A 84 11.30 -6.25 4.29
N ALA A 85 12.12 -7.27 4.10
CA ALA A 85 12.51 -8.22 5.13
C ALA A 85 13.91 -8.78 4.79
N GLU A 86 14.52 -9.51 5.73
CA GLU A 86 15.77 -10.23 5.45
C GLU A 86 15.60 -11.15 4.24
N GLY A 87 16.42 -10.94 3.21
CA GLY A 87 16.38 -11.71 1.96
C GLY A 87 15.22 -11.35 1.02
N LEU A 88 14.36 -10.38 1.35
CA LEU A 88 13.26 -9.97 0.50
C LEU A 88 13.42 -8.52 0.03
N GLN A 89 13.79 -8.39 -1.24
CA GLN A 89 13.97 -7.11 -1.92
C GLN A 89 12.89 -6.96 -2.98
N LEU A 90 12.21 -5.80 -2.97
CA LEU A 90 11.25 -5.45 -4.01
C LEU A 90 11.80 -4.33 -4.88
N PRO A 91 11.71 -4.42 -6.21
CA PRO A 91 11.99 -3.28 -7.06
C PRO A 91 11.10 -2.10 -6.66
N TRP A 92 11.68 -0.90 -6.55
CA TRP A 92 10.96 0.28 -6.10
C TRP A 92 9.65 0.57 -6.87
N PRO A 93 9.51 0.33 -8.20
CA PRO A 93 8.26 0.61 -8.89
C PRO A 93 7.15 -0.37 -8.48
N VAL A 94 7.51 -1.63 -8.20
CA VAL A 94 6.57 -2.66 -7.76
C VAL A 94 6.03 -2.30 -6.38
N PHE A 95 6.91 -1.88 -5.48
CA PHE A 95 6.51 -1.41 -4.15
C PHE A 95 5.66 -0.13 -4.24
N GLY A 96 6.03 0.82 -5.10
CA GLY A 96 5.26 2.05 -5.34
C GLY A 96 3.84 1.79 -5.84
N LEU A 97 3.68 0.82 -6.74
CA LEU A 97 2.36 0.38 -7.20
C LEU A 97 1.59 -0.32 -6.08
N MET A 98 2.24 -1.17 -5.28
CA MET A 98 1.61 -1.83 -4.13
C MET A 98 1.04 -0.83 -3.13
N ILE A 99 1.79 0.21 -2.77
CA ILE A 99 1.36 1.19 -1.77
C ILE A 99 0.35 2.21 -2.31
N SER A 100 0.19 2.29 -3.64
CA SER A 100 -0.89 3.07 -4.26
C SER A 100 -2.29 2.48 -4.01
N GLY A 101 -2.37 1.19 -3.62
CA GLY A 101 -3.63 0.48 -3.35
C GLY A 101 -4.37 0.94 -2.08
N GLY A 102 -3.74 1.76 -1.23
CA GLY A 102 -4.35 2.35 -0.05
C GLY A 102 -4.24 1.50 1.22
N SER A 103 -4.33 2.17 2.37
CA SER A 103 -4.08 1.54 3.69
C SER A 103 -5.13 0.50 4.09
N ALA A 104 -6.39 0.66 3.65
CA ALA A 104 -7.47 -0.28 3.97
C ALA A 104 -7.19 -1.69 3.43
N PHE A 105 -6.68 -1.80 2.21
CA PHE A 105 -6.33 -3.08 1.59
C PHE A 105 -5.25 -3.81 2.40
N TRP A 106 -4.15 -3.13 2.71
CA TRP A 106 -3.05 -3.74 3.46
C TRP A 106 -3.41 -4.04 4.92
N THR A 107 -4.31 -3.26 5.52
CA THR A 107 -4.86 -3.55 6.86
C THR A 107 -5.58 -4.90 6.88
N SER A 108 -6.42 -5.17 5.87
CA SER A 108 -7.11 -6.46 5.75
C SER A 108 -6.14 -7.62 5.56
N ILE A 109 -5.06 -7.43 4.79
CA ILE A 109 -4.01 -8.46 4.62
C ILE A 109 -3.29 -8.76 5.94
N VAL A 110 -2.93 -7.73 6.72
CA VAL A 110 -2.31 -7.94 8.03
C VAL A 110 -3.23 -8.71 8.96
N ALA A 111 -4.52 -8.35 9.01
CA ALA A 111 -5.50 -9.05 9.83
C ALA A 111 -5.63 -10.53 9.42
N TYR A 112 -5.69 -10.81 8.11
CA TYR A 112 -5.72 -12.17 7.60
C TYR A 112 -4.45 -12.96 7.97
N ALA A 113 -3.27 -12.38 7.80
CA ALA A 113 -2.00 -13.02 8.13
C ALA A 113 -1.90 -13.35 9.63
N SER A 114 -2.41 -12.47 10.50
CA SER A 114 -2.50 -12.73 11.94
C SER A 114 -3.43 -13.90 12.26
N ALA A 115 -4.64 -13.90 11.70
CA ALA A 115 -5.60 -14.98 11.90
C ALA A 115 -5.05 -16.34 11.42
N ALA A 116 -4.34 -16.36 10.29
CA ALA A 116 -3.69 -17.57 9.79
C ALA A 116 -2.60 -18.10 10.75
N LYS A 117 -1.80 -17.21 11.34
CA LYS A 117 -0.79 -17.58 12.35
C LYS A 117 -1.44 -18.15 13.62
N ASP A 118 -2.53 -17.55 14.07
CA ASP A 118 -3.26 -18.02 15.26
C ASP A 118 -3.82 -19.43 15.07
N VAL A 119 -4.38 -19.73 13.90
CA VAL A 119 -4.85 -21.09 13.55
C VAL A 119 -3.70 -22.10 13.54
N GLN A 120 -2.57 -21.76 12.92
CA GLN A 120 -1.39 -22.66 12.93
C GLN A 120 -0.89 -22.93 14.34
N ARG A 121 -0.87 -21.91 15.20
CA ARG A 121 -0.47 -22.06 16.60
C ARG A 121 -1.42 -22.99 17.36
N ASP A 122 -2.74 -22.84 17.17
CA ASP A 122 -3.73 -23.73 17.82
C ASP A 122 -3.57 -25.19 17.35
N LEU A 123 -3.39 -25.42 16.05
CA LEU A 123 -3.15 -26.75 15.50
C LEU A 123 -1.88 -27.39 16.05
N ALA A 124 -0.78 -26.63 16.14
CA ALA A 124 0.46 -27.10 16.73
C ALA A 124 0.27 -27.51 18.20
N LEU A 125 -0.41 -26.67 18.99
CA LEU A 125 -0.72 -26.97 20.40
C LEU A 125 -1.56 -28.25 20.54
N ARG A 126 -2.58 -28.43 19.70
CA ARG A 126 -3.39 -29.66 19.69
C ARG A 126 -2.58 -30.90 19.34
N SER A 127 -1.65 -30.80 18.39
CA SER A 127 -0.78 -31.92 18.01
C SER A 127 0.23 -32.31 19.10
N SER A 128 0.57 -31.39 20.01
CA SER A 128 1.55 -31.61 21.08
C SER A 128 0.97 -32.14 22.41
N ARG A 129 -0.36 -32.27 22.53
CA ARG A 129 -0.98 -32.89 23.71
C ARG A 129 -1.04 -34.41 23.51
N PRO A 130 -0.25 -35.22 24.25
CA PRO A 130 -0.52 -36.65 24.31
C PRO A 130 -1.86 -36.89 25.02
N LEU A 131 -2.62 -37.87 24.50
CA LEU A 131 -3.87 -38.35 25.10
C LEU A 131 -3.65 -38.84 26.53
#